data_AF-A0A6U2F3N9-F1
#
_entry.id   AF-A0A6U2F3N9-F1
#
_cell.length_a   1.000
_cell.length_b   1.000
_cell.length_c   1.000
_cell.angle_alpha   90.00
_cell.angle_beta   90.00
_cell.angle_gamma   90.00
#
_symmetry.space_group_name_H-M   'P 1'
#
loop_
_entity.id
_entity.type
_entity.pdbx_description
1 polymer ?
#
loop_
_entity_poly.entity_id
_entity_poly.type
_entity_poly.pdbx_seq_one_letter_code
_entity_poly.pdbx_strand_id
1 'polypeptide(L)'
;MPKPNSPPPQISLRLYFDEWSRCLSSMYQRDSLYRFGRFDSCGPQWSDLKTAIRAKTMVSEPEKARGLLESTHYALNLGSDPANSPTAGVIWELKEKPGWDAED
;
A
#
# COMPACT_ATOMS: atom_id res chain seq x y z
N MET A 1 8.57 30.25 0.40
CA MET A 1 7.67 30.78 -0.66
C MET A 1 7.20 29.58 -1.50
N PRO A 2 5.89 29.30 -1.61
CA PRO A 2 5.40 28.15 -2.36
C PRO A 2 5.44 28.42 -3.87
N LYS A 3 5.87 27.42 -4.66
CA LYS A 3 5.94 27.50 -6.13
C LYS A 3 4.53 27.52 -6.72
N PRO A 4 4.16 28.52 -7.56
CA PRO A 4 2.77 28.77 -7.94
C PRO A 4 2.18 27.85 -9.01
N ASN A 5 2.86 26.81 -9.48
CA ASN A 5 2.43 26.04 -10.67
C ASN A 5 2.67 24.52 -10.54
N SER A 6 2.43 23.91 -9.38
CA SER A 6 2.31 22.44 -9.32
C SER A 6 0.91 22.04 -9.80
N PRO A 7 0.77 21.14 -10.81
CA PRO A 7 -0.54 20.63 -11.17
C PRO A 7 -1.18 19.95 -9.96
N PRO A 8 -2.52 20.03 -9.80
CA PRO A 8 -3.20 19.43 -8.67
C PRO A 8 -2.79 17.96 -8.58
N PRO A 9 -2.49 17.44 -7.38
CA PRO A 9 -2.16 16.03 -7.23
C PRO A 9 -3.27 15.21 -7.87
N GLN A 10 -2.91 14.29 -8.77
CA GLN A 10 -3.85 13.34 -9.35
C GLN A 10 -4.23 12.33 -8.27
N ILE A 11 -5.26 12.65 -7.48
CA ILE A 11 -5.72 11.79 -6.38
C ILE A 11 -6.58 10.67 -6.96
N SER A 12 -5.96 9.50 -7.17
CA SER A 12 -6.69 8.30 -7.58
C SER A 12 -7.40 7.66 -6.39
N LEU A 13 -8.68 7.97 -6.21
CA LEU A 13 -9.52 7.30 -5.20
C LEU A 13 -9.63 5.79 -5.45
N ARG A 14 -9.56 5.38 -6.72
CA ARG A 14 -9.63 3.98 -7.12
C ARG A 14 -8.50 3.17 -6.51
N LEU A 15 -7.29 3.74 -6.45
CA LEU A 15 -6.13 3.08 -5.85
C LEU A 15 -6.38 2.72 -4.37
N TYR A 16 -6.82 3.70 -3.58
CA TYR A 16 -7.10 3.48 -2.15
C TYR A 16 -8.29 2.54 -1.92
N PHE A 17 -9.28 2.58 -2.81
CA PHE A 17 -10.42 1.66 -2.75
C PHE A 17 -10.01 0.22 -3.12
N ASP A 18 -9.22 0.05 -4.17
CA ASP A 18 -8.73 -1.25 -4.63
C ASP A 18 -7.88 -1.89 -3.52
N GLU A 19 -7.01 -1.12 -2.86
CA GLU A 19 -6.21 -1.60 -1.72
C GLU A 19 -7.04 -1.98 -0.50
N TRP A 20 -8.04 -1.18 -0.14
CA TRP A 20 -8.94 -1.54 0.94
C TRP A 20 -9.74 -2.81 0.62
N SER A 21 -10.26 -2.93 -0.60
CA SER A 21 -10.99 -4.13 -1.04
C SER A 21 -10.08 -5.36 -1.12
N ARG A 22 -8.81 -5.19 -1.50
CA ARG A 22 -7.78 -6.24 -1.46
C ARG A 22 -7.54 -6.72 -0.04
N CYS A 23 -7.44 -5.81 0.93
CA CYS A 23 -7.29 -6.18 2.34
C CYS A 23 -8.49 -7.00 2.85
N LEU A 24 -9.71 -6.66 2.43
CA LEU A 24 -10.93 -7.41 2.79
C LEU A 24 -11.08 -8.74 2.05
N SER A 25 -10.31 -8.96 0.99
CA SER A 25 -10.44 -10.17 0.18
C SER A 25 -10.13 -11.43 1.00
N SER A 26 -10.90 -12.49 0.75
CA SER A 26 -10.73 -13.77 1.44
C SER A 26 -9.32 -14.36 1.24
N MET A 27 -8.70 -14.11 0.09
CA MET A 27 -7.33 -14.57 -0.19
C MET A 27 -6.31 -13.86 0.69
N TYR A 28 -6.39 -12.53 0.80
CA TYR A 28 -5.46 -11.76 1.64
C TYR A 28 -5.65 -12.09 3.13
N GLN A 29 -6.89 -12.16 3.59
CA GLN A 29 -7.20 -12.50 4.99
C GLN A 29 -6.75 -13.91 5.37
N ARG A 30 -6.88 -14.88 4.45
CA ARG A 30 -6.32 -16.23 4.64
C ARG A 30 -4.80 -16.20 4.70
N ASP A 31 -4.13 -15.51 3.78
CA ASP A 31 -2.66 -15.41 3.80
C ASP A 31 -2.16 -14.77 5.10
N SER A 32 -2.80 -13.68 5.56
CA SER A 32 -2.50 -13.04 6.84
C SER A 32 -2.69 -14.00 8.03
N LEU A 33 -3.79 -14.77 8.04
CA LEU A 33 -4.04 -15.79 9.06
C LEU A 33 -2.96 -16.88 9.05
N TYR A 34 -2.54 -17.38 7.88
CA TYR A 34 -1.50 -18.41 7.78
C TYR A 34 -0.11 -17.90 8.17
N ARG A 35 0.23 -16.65 7.84
CA ARG A 35 1.56 -16.08 8.12
C ARG A 35 1.71 -15.56 9.54
N PHE A 36 0.68 -14.88 10.05
CA PHE A 36 0.74 -14.13 11.31
C PHE A 36 -0.18 -14.70 12.40
N GLY A 37 -1.00 -15.72 12.09
CA GLY A 37 -1.91 -16.34 13.05
C GLY A 37 -3.13 -15.48 13.42
N ARG A 38 -3.38 -14.38 12.70
CA ARG A 38 -4.50 -13.47 12.95
C ARG A 38 -5.02 -12.85 11.66
N PHE A 39 -6.29 -12.47 11.67
CA PHE A 39 -6.89 -11.66 10.60
C PHE A 39 -6.36 -10.23 10.66
N ASP A 40 -6.20 -9.61 9.49
CA ASP A 40 -5.82 -8.21 9.41
C ASP A 40 -7.06 -7.32 9.62
N SER A 41 -6.88 -6.24 10.37
CA SER A 41 -7.95 -5.32 10.76
C SER A 41 -8.42 -4.40 9.61
N CYS A 42 -7.63 -4.24 8.55
CA CYS A 42 -7.88 -3.36 7.39
C CYS A 42 -8.26 -1.89 7.72
N GLY A 43 -8.17 -1.51 8.99
CA GLY A 43 -8.52 -0.19 9.51
C GLY A 43 -7.65 0.93 8.95
N PRO A 44 -6.31 0.74 8.85
CA PRO A 44 -5.43 1.73 8.23
C PRO A 44 -5.80 2.03 6.77
N GLN A 45 -6.09 1.00 5.96
CA GLN A 45 -6.48 1.14 4.56
C GLN A 45 -7.84 1.85 4.41
N TRP A 46 -8.80 1.59 5.30
CA TRP A 46 -10.05 2.34 5.34
C TRP A 46 -9.84 3.81 5.74
N SER A 47 -8.92 4.06 6.68
CA SER A 47 -8.54 5.41 7.08
C SER A 47 -7.92 6.18 5.92
N ASP A 48 -7.04 5.54 5.15
CA ASP A 48 -6.43 6.13 3.96
C ASP A 48 -7.45 6.49 2.90
N LEU A 49 -8.45 5.64 2.67
CA LEU A 49 -9.53 5.95 1.72
C LEU A 49 -10.31 7.21 2.16
N LYS A 50 -10.61 7.35 3.46
CA LYS A 50 -11.24 8.57 3.99
C LYS A 50 -10.34 9.80 3.83
N THR A 51 -9.04 9.64 4.08
CA THR A 51 -8.04 10.70 3.88
C THR A 51 -7.95 11.11 2.42
N ALA A 52 -7.99 10.16 1.48
CA ALA A 52 -7.98 10.42 0.04
C ALA A 52 -9.25 11.14 -0.43
N ILE A 53 -10.42 10.75 0.09
CA ILE A 53 -11.69 11.46 -0.18
C ILE A 53 -11.59 12.91 0.33
N ARG A 54 -11.09 13.11 1.55
CA ARG A 54 -10.91 14.44 2.13
C ARG A 54 -9.92 15.28 1.32
N ALA A 55 -8.79 14.71 0.92
CA ALA A 55 -7.80 15.38 0.09
C ALA A 55 -8.38 15.78 -1.28
N LYS A 56 -9.25 14.97 -1.88
CA LYS A 56 -9.94 15.32 -3.15
C LYS A 56 -10.91 16.49 -2.99
N THR A 57 -11.56 16.64 -1.84
CA THR A 57 -12.42 17.79 -1.55
C THR A 57 -11.64 19.09 -1.29
N MET A 58 -10.36 18.99 -0.92
CA MET A 58 -9.47 20.13 -0.64
C MET A 58 -8.81 20.70 -1.91
N VAL A 59 -9.62 20.99 -2.93
CA VAL A 59 -9.16 21.50 -4.25
C VAL A 59 -8.42 22.84 -4.13
N SER A 60 -8.76 23.66 -3.13
CA SER A 60 -8.19 24.98 -2.89
C SER A 60 -6.78 24.97 -2.27
N GLU A 61 -6.31 23.84 -1.73
CA GLU A 61 -5.04 23.74 -0.99
C GLU A 61 -4.22 22.51 -1.41
N PRO A 62 -3.60 22.53 -2.60
CA PRO A 62 -2.96 21.35 -3.19
C PRO A 62 -1.77 20.82 -2.38
N GLU A 63 -1.02 21.69 -1.71
CA GLU A 63 0.14 21.29 -0.89
C GLU A 63 -0.29 20.59 0.41
N LYS A 64 -1.40 21.01 1.04
CA LYS A 64 -1.95 20.31 2.21
C LYS A 64 -2.53 18.95 1.81
N ALA A 65 -3.19 18.87 0.66
CA ALA A 65 -3.67 17.62 0.12
C ALA A 65 -2.52 16.63 -0.13
N ARG A 66 -1.37 17.10 -0.64
CA ARG A 66 -0.16 16.28 -0.80
C ARG A 66 0.38 15.77 0.53
N GLY A 67 0.57 16.64 1.52
CA GLY A 67 1.06 16.22 2.85
C GLY A 67 0.14 15.18 3.53
N LEU A 68 -1.17 15.30 3.33
CA LEU A 68 -2.13 14.30 3.81
C LEU A 68 -1.94 12.93 3.12
N LEU A 69 -1.70 12.93 1.81
CA LEU A 69 -1.48 11.69 1.05
C LEU A 69 -0.14 11.04 1.39
N GLU A 70 0.92 11.81 1.61
CA GLU A 70 2.22 11.32 2.05
C GLU A 70 2.16 10.67 3.44
N SER A 71 1.23 11.12 4.29
CA SER A 71 1.00 10.51 5.62
C SER A 71 0.17 9.23 5.60
N THR A 72 -0.35 8.80 4.45
CA THR A 72 -1.20 7.60 4.36
C THR A 72 -0.39 6.33 4.58
N HIS A 73 -1.04 5.31 5.15
CA HIS A 73 -0.45 3.99 5.31
C HIS A 73 -0.04 3.39 3.96
N TYR A 74 -0.79 3.65 2.89
CA TYR A 74 -0.45 3.28 1.52
C TYR A 74 0.90 3.88 1.09
N ALA A 75 1.10 5.18 1.27
CA ALA A 75 2.34 5.85 0.88
C ALA A 75 3.54 5.40 1.70
N LEU A 76 3.35 5.02 2.97
CA LEU A 76 4.44 4.58 3.85
C LEU A 76 4.81 3.10 3.67
N ASN A 77 3.81 2.24 3.43
CA ASN A 77 4.00 0.79 3.59
C ASN A 77 3.67 -0.04 2.35
N LEU A 78 3.06 0.50 1.30
CA LEU A 78 2.51 -0.31 0.20
C LEU A 78 2.87 0.21 -1.20
N GLY A 79 2.92 1.54 -1.38
CA GLY A 79 2.97 2.19 -2.70
C GLY A 79 4.27 2.91 -3.05
N SER A 80 5.24 3.02 -2.14
CA SER A 80 6.48 3.79 -2.35
C SER A 80 7.75 2.94 -2.45
N ASP A 81 7.77 1.77 -1.82
CA ASP A 81 8.93 0.88 -1.82
C ASP A 81 8.59 -0.45 -2.52
N PRO A 82 9.28 -0.79 -3.63
CA PRO A 82 9.19 -2.09 -4.27
C PRO A 82 9.38 -3.26 -3.30
N ALA A 83 10.14 -3.08 -2.21
CA ALA A 83 10.33 -4.12 -1.19
C ALA A 83 9.04 -4.48 -0.43
N ASN A 84 8.04 -3.59 -0.42
CA ASN A 84 6.76 -3.81 0.26
C ASN A 84 5.63 -4.22 -0.69
N SER A 85 5.92 -4.40 -1.98
CA SER A 85 4.91 -4.80 -2.95
C SER A 85 4.45 -6.25 -2.65
N PRO A 86 3.13 -6.53 -2.66
CA PRO A 86 2.62 -7.88 -2.46
C PRO A 86 3.04 -8.88 -3.55
N THR A 87 3.49 -8.38 -4.72
CA THR A 87 4.07 -9.18 -5.82
C THR A 87 5.58 -9.17 -5.84
N ALA A 88 6.23 -8.18 -5.23
CA ALA A 88 7.64 -8.29 -4.88
C ALA A 88 7.70 -9.18 -3.66
N GLY A 89 7.54 -10.48 -3.90
CA GLY A 89 7.63 -11.48 -2.85
C GLY A 89 8.83 -11.14 -1.98
N VAL A 90 8.61 -11.19 -0.67
CA VAL A 90 9.66 -11.64 0.24
C VAL A 90 10.34 -12.77 -0.53
N ILE A 91 11.54 -12.50 -1.06
CA ILE A 91 12.39 -13.55 -1.61
C ILE A 91 12.56 -14.43 -0.38
N TRP A 92 11.76 -15.48 -0.29
CA TRP A 92 11.93 -16.47 0.74
C TRP A 92 13.38 -16.89 0.56
N GLU A 93 14.24 -16.57 1.52
CA GLU A 93 15.57 -17.12 1.53
C GLU A 93 15.37 -18.63 1.33
N LEU A 94 15.89 -19.18 0.23
CA LEU A 94 15.76 -20.60 -0.05
C LEU A 94 16.32 -21.32 1.18
N LYS A 95 15.44 -21.92 1.97
CA LYS A 95 15.85 -22.59 3.22
C LYS A 95 16.87 -23.69 2.94
N GLU A 96 16.84 -24.29 1.75
CA GLU A 96 17.81 -25.24 1.24
C GLU A 96 17.98 -25.07 -0.27
N LYS A 97 19.22 -25.16 -0.76
CA LYS A 97 19.49 -25.36 -2.19
C LYS A 97 18.94 -26.75 -2.55
N PRO A 98 18.05 -26.87 -3.54
CA PRO A 98 17.55 -28.18 -3.92
C PRO A 98 18.73 -28.95 -4.55
N GLY A 99 18.98 -30.17 -4.08
CA GLY A 99 20.17 -30.98 -4.38
C GLY A 99 20.31 -31.49 -5.82
N TRP A 100 19.79 -30.75 -6.80
CA TRP A 100 19.94 -31.04 -8.23
C TRP A 100 21.32 -30.64 -8.77
N ASP A 101 22.08 -29.85 -7.99
CA ASP A 101 23.46 -29.45 -8.31
C ASP A 101 24.50 -30.33 -7.57
N ALA A 102 24.17 -31.58 -7.24
CA ALA A 102 25.19 -32.56 -6.88
C ALA A 102 25.95 -32.93 -8.16
N GLU A 103 26.99 -32.17 -8.45
CA GLU A 103 27.96 -32.43 -9.52
C GLU A 103 28.54 -33.85 -9.38
N ASP A 104 28.56 -34.59 -10.50
CA ASP A 104 29.44 -35.75 -10.72
C ASP A 104 30.91 -35.32 -10.81
#